data_AF-A0A852U9G9-F1
#
_entry.id   AF-A0A852U9G9-F1
#
_cell.length_a   1.000
_cell.length_b   1.000
_cell.length_c   1.000
_cell.angle_alpha   90.00
_cell.angle_beta   90.00
_cell.angle_gamma   90.00
#
_symmetry.space_group_name_H-M   'P 1'
#
loop_
_entity.id
_entity.type
_entity.pdbx_description
1 polymer ?
#
loop_
_entity_poly.entity_id
_entity_poly.type
_entity_poly.pdbx_seq_one_letter_code
_entity_poly.pdbx_strand_id
1 'polypeptide(L)'
;MSQSTPIVRFNLNPTLLSPKQVTTLRWIFGIGGAVALILGIVALAFPEKALTAIAWVFGIFFVFTGVLRLVRAIVSKGLPTGWRVFNAVVGLLLIAGGIVALVQPAALIDALGILIAITWIIEGIASLADASPDQSRWFAIISGALSIVAGLLILLWPAGIVVVMLWIVAFILIIGGITQLVMAFRFGKTARKA
;
A
#
# COMPACT_ATOMS: atom_id res chain seq x y z
N MET A 1 -20.23 -37.64 -18.05
CA MET A 1 -20.57 -37.27 -16.66
C MET A 1 -19.51 -36.29 -16.18
N SER A 2 -19.81 -34.99 -16.17
CA SER A 2 -18.88 -33.95 -15.70
C SER A 2 -19.18 -33.65 -14.23
N GLN A 3 -18.29 -34.03 -13.32
CA GLN A 3 -18.42 -33.70 -11.91
C GLN A 3 -17.93 -32.27 -11.69
N SER A 4 -18.84 -31.37 -11.34
CA SER A 4 -18.53 -30.02 -10.88
C SER A 4 -17.83 -30.10 -9.53
N THR A 5 -16.54 -29.76 -9.50
CA THR A 5 -15.78 -29.58 -8.26
C THR A 5 -16.50 -28.57 -7.35
N PRO A 6 -16.74 -28.88 -6.06
CA PRO A 6 -17.31 -27.93 -5.14
C PRO A 6 -16.28 -26.83 -4.88
N ILE A 7 -16.47 -25.69 -5.54
CA ILE A 7 -15.82 -24.44 -5.16
C ILE A 7 -16.26 -24.17 -3.72
N VAL A 8 -15.36 -24.38 -2.75
CA VAL A 8 -15.60 -24.03 -1.34
C VAL A 8 -15.71 -22.51 -1.29
N ARG A 9 -16.93 -22.01 -1.48
CA ARG A 9 -17.24 -20.60 -1.29
C ARG A 9 -17.16 -20.35 0.21
N PHE A 10 -16.13 -19.65 0.68
CA PHE A 10 -16.06 -19.12 2.03
C PHE A 10 -17.13 -18.03 2.20
N ASN A 11 -18.39 -18.45 2.24
CA ASN A 11 -19.50 -17.62 2.63
C ASN A 11 -19.50 -17.63 4.16
N LEU A 12 -18.99 -16.56 4.78
CA LEU A 12 -19.01 -16.41 6.23
C LEU A 12 -20.46 -16.29 6.71
N ASN A 13 -21.15 -17.43 6.81
CA ASN A 13 -22.53 -17.50 7.25
C ASN A 13 -22.54 -17.25 8.77
N PRO A 14 -23.11 -16.14 9.26
CA PRO A 14 -23.09 -15.81 10.67
C PRO A 14 -23.84 -16.81 11.56
N THR A 15 -24.69 -17.66 10.99
CA THR A 15 -25.36 -18.75 11.73
C THR A 15 -24.42 -19.91 12.08
N LEU A 16 -23.29 -20.02 11.39
CA LEU A 16 -22.25 -21.03 11.66
C LEU A 16 -21.18 -20.52 12.64
N LEU A 17 -21.29 -19.26 13.09
CA LEU A 17 -20.32 -18.62 13.97
C LEU A 17 -20.80 -18.63 15.42
N SER A 18 -19.88 -18.91 16.35
CA SER A 18 -20.16 -18.77 17.77
C SER A 18 -20.45 -17.31 18.15
N PRO A 19 -21.23 -17.05 19.21
CA PRO A 19 -21.54 -15.68 19.67
C PRO A 19 -20.29 -14.83 19.94
N LYS A 20 -19.19 -15.46 20.38
CA LYS A 20 -17.89 -14.81 20.56
C LYS A 20 -17.30 -14.36 19.22
N GLN A 21 -17.30 -15.21 18.20
CA GLN A 21 -16.77 -14.88 16.87
C GLN A 21 -17.57 -13.75 16.19
N VAL A 22 -18.90 -13.75 16.31
CA VAL A 22 -19.74 -12.66 15.80
C VAL A 22 -19.38 -11.33 16.47
N THR A 23 -19.25 -11.33 17.79
CA THR A 23 -18.86 -10.13 18.54
C THR A 23 -17.46 -9.65 18.17
N THR A 24 -16.49 -10.55 18.03
CA THR A 24 -15.13 -10.22 17.58
C THR A 24 -15.14 -9.60 16.18
N LEU A 25 -15.86 -10.18 15.22
CA LEU A 25 -15.97 -9.61 13.87
C LEU A 25 -16.61 -8.22 13.89
N ARG A 26 -17.64 -8.00 14.70
CA ARG A 26 -18.25 -6.67 14.86
C ARG A 26 -17.26 -5.65 15.40
N TRP A 27 -16.42 -6.03 16.36
CA TRP A 27 -15.37 -5.14 16.87
C TRP A 27 -14.27 -4.88 15.83
N ILE A 28 -13.83 -5.89 15.08
CA ILE A 28 -12.85 -5.73 14.01
C ILE A 28 -13.36 -4.75 12.96
N PHE A 29 -14.59 -4.95 12.46
CA PHE A 29 -15.19 -4.04 11.47
C PHE A 29 -15.48 -2.65 12.06
N GLY A 30 -15.90 -2.58 13.32
CA GLY A 30 -16.25 -1.31 13.96
C GLY A 30 -15.02 -0.44 14.21
N ILE A 31 -13.99 -1.00 14.84
CA ILE A 31 -12.73 -0.29 15.13
C ILE A 31 -11.97 -0.03 13.83
N GLY A 32 -11.81 -1.05 12.97
CA GLY A 32 -11.13 -0.90 11.69
C GLY A 32 -11.79 0.16 10.82
N GLY A 33 -13.13 0.15 10.74
CA GLY A 33 -13.89 1.14 9.98
C GLY A 33 -13.78 2.55 10.54
N ALA A 34 -13.86 2.71 11.86
CA ALA A 34 -13.68 4.01 12.52
C ALA A 34 -12.28 4.57 12.30
N VAL A 35 -11.24 3.74 12.46
CA VAL A 35 -9.84 4.14 12.23
C VAL A 35 -9.63 4.55 10.77
N ALA A 36 -10.07 3.73 9.82
CA ALA A 36 -9.94 4.05 8.39
C ALA A 36 -10.63 5.38 8.04
N LEU A 37 -11.86 5.60 8.55
CA LEU A 37 -12.60 6.83 8.33
C LEU A 37 -11.88 8.05 8.90
N ILE A 38 -11.41 7.97 10.15
CA ILE A 38 -10.67 9.06 10.80
C ILE A 38 -9.39 9.37 10.04
N LEU A 39 -8.60 8.35 9.69
CA LEU A 39 -7.36 8.52 8.93
C LEU A 39 -7.61 9.16 7.57
N GLY A 40 -8.65 8.73 6.86
CA GLY A 40 -9.03 9.32 5.58
C GLY A 40 -9.45 10.79 5.72
N ILE A 41 -10.26 11.14 6.72
CA ILE A 41 -10.64 12.54 6.98
C ILE A 41 -9.41 13.38 7.34
N VAL A 42 -8.53 12.90 8.21
CA VAL A 42 -7.31 13.60 8.60
C VAL A 42 -6.38 13.78 7.41
N ALA A 43 -6.25 12.77 6.54
CA ALA A 43 -5.42 12.87 5.34
C ALA A 43 -5.93 13.91 4.33
N LEU A 44 -7.26 14.07 4.19
CA LEU A 44 -7.84 15.13 3.38
C LEU A 44 -7.67 16.52 4.01
N ALA A 45 -7.89 16.63 5.32
CA ALA A 45 -7.83 17.90 6.04
C ALA A 45 -6.40 18.42 6.26
N PHE A 46 -5.43 17.51 6.43
CA PHE A 46 -4.05 17.81 6.77
C PHE A 46 -3.05 16.95 5.97
N PRO A 47 -2.98 17.13 4.63
CA PRO A 47 -2.19 16.27 3.75
C PRO A 47 -0.70 16.25 4.11
N GLU A 48 -0.12 17.42 4.40
CA GLU A 48 1.31 17.52 4.76
C GLU A 48 1.65 16.75 6.05
N LYS A 49 0.78 16.84 7.06
CA LYS A 49 0.95 16.12 8.33
C LYS A 49 0.79 14.62 8.14
N ALA A 50 -0.16 14.19 7.31
CA ALA A 50 -0.36 12.79 6.98
C ALA A 50 0.85 12.22 6.23
N LEU A 51 1.37 12.92 5.22
CA LEU A 51 2.59 12.51 4.51
C LEU A 51 3.81 12.46 5.43
N THR A 52 3.94 13.43 6.34
CA THR A 52 5.01 13.45 7.34
C THR A 52 4.95 12.23 8.26
N ALA A 53 3.75 11.90 8.75
CA ALA A 53 3.55 10.72 9.58
C ALA A 53 3.88 9.41 8.83
N ILE A 54 3.47 9.31 7.56
CA ILE A 54 3.81 8.19 6.68
C ILE A 54 5.34 8.10 6.52
N ALA A 55 6.00 9.21 6.22
CA ALA A 55 7.45 9.26 6.06
C ALA A 55 8.20 8.83 7.34
N TRP A 56 7.71 9.19 8.53
CA TRP A 56 8.28 8.70 9.78
C TRP A 56 8.11 7.19 9.97
N VAL A 57 6.95 6.63 9.63
CA VAL A 57 6.74 5.18 9.67
C VAL A 57 7.73 4.46 8.76
N PHE A 58 7.90 4.94 7.53
CA PHE A 58 8.88 4.39 6.59
C PHE A 58 10.33 4.60 7.06
N GLY A 59 10.65 5.76 7.63
CA GLY A 59 11.98 6.06 8.18
C GLY A 59 12.36 5.12 9.32
N ILE A 60 11.46 4.90 10.29
CA ILE A 60 11.65 3.92 11.37
C ILE A 60 11.82 2.52 10.79
N PHE A 61 10.97 2.15 9.83
CA PHE A 61 11.04 0.84 9.16
C PHE A 61 12.38 0.64 8.43
N PHE A 62 12.91 1.66 7.75
CA PHE A 62 14.20 1.60 7.07
C PHE A 62 15.35 1.45 8.06
N VAL A 63 15.36 2.23 9.15
CA VAL A 63 16.37 2.09 10.21
C VAL A 63 16.33 0.68 10.81
N PHE A 64 15.15 0.21 11.21
CA PHE A 64 14.98 -1.12 11.79
C PHE A 64 15.43 -2.23 10.83
N THR A 65 14.99 -2.17 9.57
CA THR A 65 15.38 -3.14 8.55
C THR A 65 16.88 -3.10 8.29
N GLY A 66 17.47 -1.91 8.22
CA GLY A 66 18.90 -1.75 8.01
C GLY A 66 19.72 -2.34 9.16
N VAL A 67 19.31 -2.11 10.41
CA VAL A 67 19.92 -2.74 11.60
C VAL A 67 19.83 -4.26 11.52
N LEU A 68 18.66 -4.83 11.19
CA LEU A 68 18.52 -6.27 11.04
C LEU A 68 19.44 -6.84 9.95
N ARG A 69 19.63 -6.12 8.84
CA ARG A 69 20.55 -6.53 7.77
C ARG A 69 22.02 -6.48 8.20
N LEU A 70 22.41 -5.47 8.97
CA LEU A 70 23.76 -5.41 9.56
C LEU A 70 24.00 -6.58 10.52
N VAL A 71 23.04 -6.86 11.41
CA VAL A 71 23.13 -8.01 12.33
C VAL A 71 23.27 -9.31 11.54
N ARG A 72 22.47 -9.52 10.50
CA ARG A 72 22.57 -10.71 9.62
C ARG A 72 23.93 -10.80 8.92
N ALA A 73 24.50 -9.69 8.47
CA ALA A 73 25.81 -9.67 7.82
C ALA A 73 26.93 -10.13 8.77
N ILE A 74 26.82 -9.81 10.06
CA ILE A 74 27.82 -10.15 11.08
C ILE A 74 27.62 -11.56 11.62
N VAL A 75 26.39 -11.90 12.03
CA VAL A 75 26.09 -13.07 12.86
C VAL A 75 25.89 -14.36 12.05
N SER A 76 25.43 -14.28 10.80
CA SER A 76 25.06 -15.47 10.03
C SER A 76 26.30 -16.25 9.53
N LYS A 77 26.63 -17.35 10.21
CA LYS A 77 27.84 -18.15 9.97
C LYS A 77 27.84 -19.03 8.69
N GLY A 78 26.81 -18.96 7.87
CA GLY A 78 26.69 -19.76 6.63
C GLY A 78 26.53 -18.94 5.34
N LEU A 79 26.61 -17.60 5.41
CA LEU A 79 26.42 -16.76 4.24
C LEU A 79 27.72 -16.62 3.42
N PRO A 80 27.67 -16.74 2.09
CA PRO A 80 28.79 -16.37 1.23
C PRO A 80 29.24 -14.93 1.49
N THR A 81 30.55 -14.66 1.40
CA THR A 81 31.13 -13.35 1.69
C THR A 81 30.46 -12.22 0.92
N GLY A 82 30.17 -12.42 -0.37
CA GLY A 82 29.47 -11.42 -1.20
C GLY A 82 28.08 -11.06 -0.65
N TRP A 83 27.32 -12.04 -0.14
CA TRP A 83 26.00 -11.78 0.45
C TRP A 83 26.10 -11.04 1.79
N ARG A 84 27.16 -11.28 2.56
CA ARG A 84 27.45 -10.53 3.80
C ARG A 84 27.74 -9.07 3.48
N VAL A 85 28.60 -8.81 2.49
CA VAL A 85 28.92 -7.45 2.03
C VAL A 85 27.68 -6.74 1.50
N PHE A 86 26.87 -7.40 0.67
CA PHE A 86 25.60 -6.85 0.18
C PHE A 86 24.66 -6.45 1.33
N ASN A 87 24.48 -7.32 2.33
CA ASN A 87 23.66 -7.00 3.49
C ASN A 87 24.23 -5.85 4.33
N ALA A 88 25.55 -5.78 4.47
CA ALA A 88 26.20 -4.68 5.18
C ALA A 88 25.96 -3.35 4.46
N VAL A 89 26.25 -3.29 3.16
CA VAL A 89 26.11 -2.07 2.34
C VAL A 89 24.66 -1.61 2.29
N VAL A 90 23.72 -2.49 1.93
CA VAL A 90 22.31 -2.09 1.87
C VAL A 90 21.76 -1.79 3.28
N GLY A 91 22.24 -2.48 4.32
CA GLY A 91 21.89 -2.17 5.69
C GLY A 91 22.29 -0.74 6.09
N LEU A 92 23.52 -0.33 5.77
CA LEU A 92 23.99 1.05 5.99
C LEU A 92 23.19 2.07 5.18
N LEU A 93 22.92 1.79 3.90
CA LEU A 93 22.13 2.68 3.06
C LEU A 93 20.70 2.86 3.59
N LEU A 94 20.06 1.78 4.07
CA LEU A 94 18.74 1.86 4.68
C LEU A 94 18.75 2.64 5.99
N ILE A 95 19.77 2.47 6.84
CA ILE A 95 19.89 3.27 8.07
C ILE A 95 20.06 4.75 7.72
N ALA A 96 20.97 5.07 6.79
CA ALA A 96 21.21 6.45 6.36
C ALA A 96 19.95 7.08 5.76
N GLY A 97 19.30 6.39 4.81
CA GLY A 97 18.05 6.84 4.20
C GLY A 97 16.91 6.96 5.22
N GLY A 98 16.83 6.03 6.18
CA GLY A 98 15.85 6.08 7.26
C GLY A 98 16.07 7.27 8.20
N ILE A 99 17.32 7.59 8.55
CA ILE A 99 17.65 8.78 9.34
C ILE A 99 17.29 10.05 8.56
N VAL A 100 17.64 10.13 7.27
CA VAL A 100 17.25 11.26 6.41
C VAL A 100 15.73 11.40 6.37
N ALA A 101 14.98 10.30 6.22
CA ALA A 101 13.51 10.34 6.23
C ALA A 101 12.92 10.83 7.57
N LEU A 102 13.58 10.55 8.69
CA LEU A 102 13.12 10.99 10.01
C LEU A 102 13.39 12.48 10.26
N VAL A 103 14.54 12.97 9.79
CA VAL A 103 14.97 14.38 9.96
C VAL A 103 14.36 15.29 8.90
N GLN A 104 14.25 14.80 7.66
CA GLN A 104 13.73 15.50 6.48
C GLN A 104 12.67 14.64 5.77
N PRO A 105 11.45 14.55 6.33
CA PRO A 105 10.36 13.74 5.77
C PRO A 105 10.05 14.05 4.29
N ALA A 106 10.13 15.33 3.91
CA ALA A 106 9.93 15.78 2.54
C ALA A 106 10.87 15.10 1.53
N ALA A 107 12.15 14.88 1.91
CA ALA A 107 13.11 14.23 1.03
C ALA A 107 12.72 12.78 0.70
N LEU A 108 12.16 12.04 1.66
CA LEU A 108 11.63 10.70 1.40
C LEU A 108 10.39 10.76 0.50
N ILE A 109 9.49 11.70 0.75
CA ILE A 109 8.27 11.88 -0.06
C ILE A 109 8.63 12.16 -1.51
N ASP A 110 9.57 13.08 -1.76
CA ASP A 110 10.06 13.41 -3.09
C ASP A 110 10.75 12.21 -3.76
N ALA A 111 11.61 11.50 -3.02
CA ALA A 111 12.28 10.30 -3.54
C ALA A 111 11.28 9.20 -3.94
N LEU A 112 10.24 8.98 -3.14
CA LEU A 112 9.16 8.04 -3.47
C LEU A 112 8.36 8.52 -4.68
N GLY A 113 8.04 9.81 -4.76
CA GLY A 113 7.37 10.41 -5.92
C GLY A 113 8.17 10.18 -7.21
N ILE A 114 9.47 10.45 -7.20
CA ILE A 114 10.37 10.22 -8.33
C ILE A 114 10.43 8.74 -8.71
N LEU A 115 10.52 7.84 -7.72
CA LEU A 115 10.54 6.39 -7.98
C LEU A 115 9.26 5.92 -8.66
N ILE A 116 8.10 6.37 -8.18
CA ILE A 116 6.79 6.07 -8.77
C ILE A 116 6.74 6.62 -10.21
N ALA A 117 7.21 7.84 -10.41
CA ALA A 117 7.24 8.49 -11.72
C ALA A 117 8.04 7.69 -12.76
N ILE A 118 9.25 7.26 -12.38
CA ILE A 118 10.12 6.44 -13.24
C ILE A 118 9.43 5.12 -13.57
N THR A 119 8.80 4.48 -12.58
CA THR A 119 8.08 3.21 -12.78
C THR A 119 6.96 3.38 -13.80
N TRP A 120 6.15 4.43 -13.70
CA TRP A 120 5.04 4.69 -14.63
C TRP A 120 5.54 5.03 -16.05
N ILE A 121 6.66 5.73 -16.17
CA ILE A 121 7.27 5.98 -17.49
C ILE A 121 7.73 4.67 -18.12
N ILE A 122 8.41 3.81 -17.36
CA ILE A 122 8.87 2.50 -17.85
C ILE A 122 7.69 1.62 -18.24
N GLU A 123 6.65 1.53 -17.41
CA GLU A 123 5.43 0.79 -17.72
C GLU A 123 4.73 1.33 -18.96
N GLY A 124 4.72 2.66 -19.13
CA GLY A 124 4.13 3.28 -20.30
C GLY A 124 4.90 2.95 -21.58
N ILE A 125 6.23 3.00 -21.54
CA ILE A 125 7.10 2.58 -22.66
C ILE A 125 6.88 1.10 -22.97
N ALA A 126 6.82 0.23 -21.97
CA ALA A 126 6.56 -1.20 -22.15
C ALA A 126 5.18 -1.46 -22.78
N SER A 127 4.14 -0.78 -22.29
CA SER A 127 2.78 -0.85 -22.86
C SER A 127 2.75 -0.44 -24.33
N LEU A 128 3.53 0.57 -24.74
CA LEU A 128 3.65 0.96 -26.15
C LEU A 128 4.43 -0.08 -26.97
N ALA A 129 5.46 -0.70 -26.39
CA ALA A 129 6.26 -1.73 -27.05
C ALA A 129 5.47 -3.04 -27.27
N ASP A 130 4.59 -3.39 -26.35
CA ASP A 130 3.75 -4.60 -26.40
C ASP A 130 2.48 -4.43 -27.26
N ALA A 131 2.28 -3.26 -27.88
CA ALA A 131 1.09 -2.94 -28.67
C ALA A 131 0.96 -3.86 -29.90
N SER A 132 0.17 -4.92 -29.76
CA SER A 132 -0.07 -5.92 -30.81
C SER A 132 -1.10 -5.42 -31.83
N PRO A 133 -1.11 -5.89 -33.10
CA PRO A 133 -1.94 -5.33 -34.18
C PRO A 133 -3.46 -5.50 -34.04
N ASP A 134 -3.90 -6.32 -33.10
CA ASP A 134 -5.28 -6.69 -32.80
C ASP A 134 -6.03 -5.61 -31.97
N GLN A 135 -7.31 -5.88 -31.61
CA GLN A 135 -8.24 -4.95 -30.94
C GLN A 135 -7.69 -4.32 -29.64
N SER A 136 -6.63 -4.90 -29.07
CA SER A 136 -5.90 -4.43 -27.89
C SER A 136 -4.97 -3.23 -28.16
N ARG A 137 -4.62 -2.93 -29.43
CA ARG A 137 -3.62 -1.91 -29.80
C ARG A 137 -3.94 -0.52 -29.25
N TRP A 138 -5.18 -0.07 -29.40
CA TRP A 138 -5.55 1.29 -29.02
C TRP A 138 -5.56 1.47 -27.50
N PHE A 139 -5.92 0.42 -26.75
CA PHE A 139 -5.82 0.40 -25.29
C PHE A 139 -4.37 0.55 -24.85
N ALA A 140 -3.46 -0.26 -25.42
CA ALA A 140 -2.03 -0.21 -25.13
C ALA A 140 -1.41 1.17 -25.44
N ILE A 141 -1.84 1.81 -26.53
CA ILE A 141 -1.39 3.16 -26.90
C ILE A 141 -1.87 4.20 -25.89
N ILE A 142 -3.16 4.19 -25.53
CA ILE A 142 -3.72 5.17 -24.60
C ILE A 142 -3.18 4.98 -23.19
N SER A 143 -3.14 3.74 -22.69
CA SER A 143 -2.58 3.46 -21.37
C SER A 143 -1.09 3.82 -21.31
N GLY A 144 -0.34 3.48 -22.35
CA GLY A 144 1.08 3.82 -22.45
C GLY A 144 1.33 5.32 -22.43
N ALA A 145 0.62 6.07 -23.27
CA ALA A 145 0.70 7.52 -23.31
C ALA A 145 0.29 8.16 -21.98
N LEU A 146 -0.83 7.73 -21.40
CA LEU A 146 -1.32 8.24 -20.12
C LEU A 146 -0.31 7.98 -18.99
N SER A 147 0.27 6.79 -18.95
CA SER A 147 1.26 6.41 -17.94
C SER A 147 2.52 7.27 -18.04
N ILE A 148 3.04 7.49 -19.25
CA ILE A 148 4.19 8.38 -19.49
C ILE A 148 3.86 9.81 -19.07
N VAL A 149 2.73 10.36 -19.51
CA VAL A 149 2.32 11.73 -19.17
C VAL A 149 2.18 11.87 -17.65
N ALA A 150 1.51 10.93 -17.00
CA ALA A 150 1.37 10.94 -15.56
C ALA A 150 2.73 10.91 -14.86
N GLY A 151 3.63 10.01 -15.27
CA GLY A 151 5.00 9.95 -14.73
C GLY A 151 5.77 11.26 -14.93
N LEU A 152 5.68 11.90 -16.10
CA LEU A 152 6.28 13.21 -16.34
C LEU A 152 5.70 14.31 -15.45
N LEU A 153 4.38 14.32 -15.23
CA LEU A 153 3.74 15.28 -14.31
C LEU A 153 4.25 15.11 -12.88
N ILE A 154 4.50 13.87 -12.43
CA ILE A 154 5.11 13.61 -11.12
C ILE A 154 6.53 14.18 -11.06
N LEU A 155 7.35 13.99 -12.10
CA LEU A 155 8.72 14.53 -12.11
C LEU A 155 8.76 16.06 -12.08
N LEU A 156 7.79 16.71 -12.72
CA LEU A 156 7.69 18.18 -12.75
C LEU A 156 7.20 18.76 -11.42
N TRP A 157 6.35 18.03 -10.68
CA TRP A 157 5.84 18.46 -9.38
C TRP A 157 5.63 17.30 -8.40
N PRO A 158 6.72 16.72 -7.85
CA PRO A 158 6.65 15.48 -7.06
C PRO A 158 5.74 15.60 -5.83
N ALA A 159 5.97 16.63 -5.01
CA ALA A 159 5.19 16.87 -3.80
C ALA A 159 3.69 17.03 -4.08
N GLY A 160 3.32 17.78 -5.13
CA GLY A 160 1.92 18.00 -5.49
C GLY A 160 1.22 16.72 -5.93
N ILE A 161 1.86 15.92 -6.79
CA ILE A 161 1.25 14.66 -7.25
C ILE A 161 1.13 13.64 -6.12
N VAL A 162 2.09 13.57 -5.19
CA VAL A 162 1.96 12.68 -4.01
C VAL A 162 0.78 13.10 -3.12
N VAL A 163 0.47 14.39 -3.00
CA VAL A 163 -0.74 14.86 -2.30
C VAL A 163 -2.01 14.42 -3.03
N VAL A 164 -2.05 14.50 -4.35
CA VAL A 164 -3.20 14.02 -5.14
C VAL A 164 -3.40 12.51 -4.95
N MET A 165 -2.31 11.73 -4.96
CA MET A 165 -2.36 10.30 -4.66
C MET A 165 -2.85 10.01 -3.25
N LEU A 166 -2.40 10.79 -2.26
CA LEU A 166 -2.89 10.71 -0.88
C LEU A 166 -4.40 10.93 -0.82
N TRP A 167 -4.94 11.90 -1.57
CA TRP A 167 -6.38 12.14 -1.60
C TRP A 167 -7.15 10.95 -2.15
N ILE A 168 -6.68 10.33 -3.24
CA ILE A 168 -7.30 9.11 -3.78
C ILE A 168 -7.35 8.02 -2.71
N VAL A 169 -6.23 7.77 -2.03
CA VAL A 169 -6.15 6.81 -0.92
C VAL A 169 -7.08 7.20 0.23
N ALA A 170 -7.16 8.48 0.57
CA ALA A 170 -8.01 8.99 1.64
C ALA A 170 -9.51 8.80 1.32
N PHE A 171 -9.93 9.03 0.09
CA PHE A 171 -11.30 8.72 -0.36
C PHE A 171 -11.60 7.22 -0.26
N ILE A 172 -10.66 6.37 -0.68
CA ILE A 172 -10.81 4.91 -0.54
C ILE A 172 -10.93 4.52 0.94
N LEU A 173 -10.12 5.11 1.82
CA LEU A 173 -10.19 4.88 3.27
C LEU A 173 -11.53 5.34 3.87
N ILE A 174 -12.07 6.47 3.44
CA ILE A 174 -13.37 6.97 3.89
C ILE A 174 -14.47 6.02 3.45
N ILE A 175 -14.53 5.67 2.17
CA ILE A 175 -15.56 4.78 1.62
C ILE A 175 -15.47 3.41 2.30
N GLY A 176 -14.26 2.83 2.36
CA GLY A 176 -14.01 1.55 3.03
C GLY A 176 -14.34 1.59 4.52
N GLY A 177 -14.01 2.69 5.21
CA GLY A 177 -14.32 2.90 6.61
C GLY A 177 -15.82 2.94 6.89
N ILE A 178 -16.57 3.68 6.07
CA ILE A 178 -18.04 3.69 6.11
C ILE A 178 -18.60 2.29 5.86
N THR A 179 -18.12 1.59 4.83
CA THR A 179 -18.56 0.22 4.53
C THR A 179 -18.33 -0.73 5.71
N GLN A 180 -17.16 -0.68 6.34
CA GLN A 180 -16.84 -1.50 7.53
C GLN A 180 -17.71 -1.15 8.74
N LEU A 181 -17.96 0.14 9.00
CA LEU A 181 -18.89 0.57 10.05
C LEU A 181 -20.30 0.03 9.81
N VAL A 182 -20.80 0.14 8.58
CA VAL A 182 -22.10 -0.44 8.20
C VAL A 182 -22.12 -1.95 8.44
N MET A 183 -21.06 -2.67 8.08
CA MET A 183 -20.92 -4.10 8.38
C MET A 183 -20.95 -4.37 9.89
N ALA A 184 -20.23 -3.62 10.70
CA ALA A 184 -20.20 -3.78 12.17
C ALA A 184 -21.59 -3.68 12.82
N PHE A 185 -22.44 -2.78 12.31
CA PHE A 185 -23.82 -2.62 12.79
C PHE A 185 -24.79 -3.66 12.23
N ARG A 186 -24.53 -4.21 11.03
CA ARG A 186 -25.39 -5.23 10.39
C ARG A 186 -25.05 -6.65 10.84
N PHE A 187 -23.78 -6.96 11.13
CA PHE A 187 -23.36 -8.26 11.62
C PHE A 187 -24.10 -8.62 12.93
N GLY A 188 -24.79 -9.75 12.94
CA GLY A 188 -25.54 -10.26 14.10
C GLY A 188 -26.99 -9.74 14.25
N LYS A 189 -27.44 -8.74 13.48
CA LYS A 189 -28.88 -8.36 13.48
C LYS A 189 -29.76 -9.41 12.79
N THR A 190 -29.22 -10.14 11.81
CA THR A 190 -29.92 -11.22 11.10
C THR A 190 -30.05 -12.49 11.97
N ALA A 191 -29.06 -12.79 12.81
CA ALA A 191 -29.06 -13.97 13.69
C ALA A 191 -30.02 -13.87 14.89
N ARG A 192 -30.51 -12.66 15.20
CA ARG A 192 -31.49 -12.43 16.28
C ARG A 192 -32.95 -12.49 15.80
N LYS A 193 -33.17 -12.60 14.48
CA LYS A 193 -34.51 -12.65 13.84
C LYS A 193 -34.86 -14.03 13.26
N ALA A 194 -33.93 -14.99 13.28
CA ALA A 194 -34.15 -16.39 12.94
C ALA A 194 -34.20 -17.20 14.24
#